data_AF-A0A8E0IPL6-F1
#
_entry.id   AF-A0A8E0IPL6-F1
#
_cell.length_a   1.000
_cell.length_b   1.000
_cell.length_c   1.000
_cell.angle_alpha   90.00
_cell.angle_beta   90.00
_cell.angle_gamma   90.00
#
_symmetry.space_group_name_H-M   'P 1'
#
loop_
_entity.id
_entity.type
_entity.pdbx_description
1 polymer ?
#
loop_
_entity_poly.entity_id
_entity_poly.type
_entity_poly.pdbx_seq_one_letter_code
_entity_poly.pdbx_strand_id
1 'polypeptide(L)'
;MIFDNAKGQSRQLSHRQLPPPAPVLPKMEESLPTRANATKKYKDSLIAEVNEAINQGINTTSPISIGVAKYNPAVVNEVMSLLTKSGWDVTGINIDGSYSTIILS
;
A
#
# COMPACT_ATOMS: atom_id res chain seq x y z
N MET A 1 -84.71 10.68 8.26
CA MET A 1 -83.39 11.33 8.18
C MET A 1 -82.44 10.35 7.52
N ILE A 2 -81.96 10.73 6.33
CA ILE A 2 -81.15 9.95 5.40
C ILE A 2 -79.69 10.03 5.88
N PHE A 3 -78.97 8.91 5.94
CA PHE A 3 -77.52 8.93 6.10
C PHE A 3 -76.88 8.23 4.90
N ASP A 4 -76.10 9.03 4.20
CA ASP A 4 -75.52 8.81 2.89
C ASP A 4 -74.52 7.65 2.84
N ASN A 5 -74.72 6.79 1.84
CA ASN A 5 -73.75 5.79 1.38
C ASN A 5 -72.61 6.52 0.64
N ALA A 6 -71.61 6.99 1.37
CA ALA A 6 -70.40 7.56 0.78
C ALA A 6 -69.57 6.43 0.15
N LYS A 7 -69.77 6.22 -1.16
CA LYS A 7 -68.89 5.42 -2.03
C LYS A 7 -67.43 5.84 -1.82
N GLY A 8 -66.65 5.00 -1.15
CA GLY A 8 -65.20 5.13 -1.11
C GLY A 8 -64.64 5.01 -2.52
N GLN A 9 -64.25 6.13 -3.12
CA GLN A 9 -63.42 6.14 -4.32
C GLN A 9 -62.07 5.54 -3.97
N SER A 10 -61.88 4.26 -4.31
CA SER A 10 -60.56 3.64 -4.34
C SER A 10 -59.71 4.41 -5.35
N ARG A 11 -58.78 5.22 -4.84
CA ARG A 11 -57.81 5.95 -5.65
C ARG A 11 -56.87 4.92 -6.25
N GLN A 12 -57.16 4.51 -7.49
CA GLN A 12 -56.24 3.74 -8.31
C GLN A 12 -54.94 4.53 -8.42
N LEU A 13 -53.91 4.10 -7.69
CA LEU A 13 -52.57 4.68 -7.73
C LEU A 13 -52.00 4.38 -9.12
N SER A 14 -52.15 5.33 -10.04
CA SER A 14 -51.52 5.29 -11.35
C SER A 14 -50.02 5.13 -11.11
N HIS A 15 -49.48 3.99 -11.55
CA HIS A 15 -48.09 3.60 -11.39
C HIS A 15 -47.23 4.60 -12.16
N ARG A 16 -46.88 5.71 -11.52
CA ARG A 16 -45.98 6.70 -12.11
C ARG A 16 -44.61 6.06 -12.08
N GLN A 17 -44.20 5.50 -13.22
CA GLN A 17 -42.87 4.94 -13.40
C GLN A 17 -41.86 6.06 -13.13
N LEU A 18 -41.04 5.87 -12.10
CA LEU A 18 -39.94 6.77 -11.81
C LEU A 18 -38.99 6.78 -13.02
N PRO A 19 -38.42 7.94 -13.39
CA PRO A 19 -37.40 7.98 -14.43
C PRO A 19 -36.26 7.02 -14.06
N PRO A 20 -35.66 6.32 -15.03
CA PRO A 20 -34.59 5.39 -14.75
C PRO A 20 -33.45 6.12 -14.02
N PRO A 21 -32.77 5.48 -13.05
CA PRO A 21 -31.63 6.07 -12.36
C PRO A 21 -30.60 6.51 -13.40
N ALA A 22 -30.07 7.72 -13.26
CA ALA A 22 -28.99 8.19 -14.14
C ALA A 22 -27.81 7.21 -14.09
N PRO A 23 -27.05 7.04 -15.19
CA PRO A 23 -25.84 6.24 -15.19
C PRO A 23 -24.91 6.74 -14.08
N VAL A 24 -24.62 5.89 -13.10
CA VAL A 24 -23.68 6.20 -12.03
C VAL A 24 -22.31 6.36 -12.70
N LEU A 25 -21.84 7.60 -12.80
CA LEU A 25 -20.48 7.88 -13.22
C LEU A 25 -19.55 7.08 -12.29
N PRO A 26 -18.60 6.27 -12.79
CA PRO A 26 -17.69 5.56 -11.91
C PRO A 26 -17.00 6.61 -11.06
N LYS A 27 -17.18 6.51 -9.74
CA LYS A 27 -16.38 7.27 -8.79
C LYS A 27 -14.94 7.00 -9.20
N MET A 28 -14.20 8.06 -9.52
CA MET A 28 -12.75 7.99 -9.56
C MET A 28 -12.36 7.71 -8.10
N GLU A 29 -12.39 6.44 -7.73
CA GLU A 29 -11.87 5.97 -6.47
C GLU A 29 -10.38 6.20 -6.58
N GLU A 30 -9.92 7.32 -6.03
CA GLU A 30 -8.57 7.40 -5.48
C GLU A 30 -8.47 6.26 -4.48
N SER A 31 -8.12 5.10 -5.02
CA SER A 31 -8.09 3.84 -4.33
C SER A 31 -6.99 3.96 -3.30
N LEU A 32 -7.39 4.01 -2.03
CA LEU A 32 -6.45 3.94 -0.92
C LEU A 32 -5.48 2.79 -1.20
N PRO A 33 -4.16 3.01 -1.08
CA PRO A 33 -3.19 1.99 -1.44
C PRO A 33 -3.53 0.71 -0.68
N THR A 34 -3.73 -0.37 -1.43
CA THR A 34 -3.93 -1.68 -0.81
C THR A 34 -2.72 -2.03 0.04
N ARG A 35 -2.90 -2.81 1.10
CA ARG A 35 -1.80 -3.26 1.97
C ARG A 35 -0.64 -3.86 1.18
N ALA A 36 -0.95 -4.58 0.09
CA ALA A 36 0.04 -5.12 -0.83
C ALA A 36 0.85 -4.01 -1.54
N ASN A 37 0.18 -3.00 -2.09
CA ASN A 37 0.84 -1.87 -2.75
C ASN A 37 1.70 -1.04 -1.78
N ALA A 38 1.23 -0.81 -0.55
CA ALA A 38 2.00 -0.13 0.48
C ALA A 38 3.27 -0.91 0.87
N THR A 39 3.14 -2.23 1.03
CA THR A 39 4.28 -3.11 1.37
C THR A 39 5.30 -3.14 0.23
N LYS A 40 4.83 -3.19 -1.03
CA LYS A 40 5.70 -3.13 -2.20
C LYS A 40 6.49 -1.81 -2.25
N LYS A 41 5.80 -0.67 -2.11
CA LYS A 41 6.45 0.65 -2.08
C LYS A 41 7.51 0.73 -0.98
N TYR A 42 7.21 0.21 0.20
CA TYR A 42 8.13 0.20 1.33
C TYR A 42 9.41 -0.61 1.06
N LYS A 43 9.28 -1.78 0.42
CA LYS A 43 10.43 -2.59 -0.03
C LYS A 43 11.23 -1.87 -1.12
N ASP A 44 10.54 -1.34 -2.13
CA ASP A 44 11.16 -0.61 -3.24
C ASP A 44 11.98 0.59 -2.72
N SER A 45 11.51 1.28 -1.67
CA SER A 45 12.26 2.36 -1.03
C SER A 45 13.57 1.88 -0.40
N LEU A 46 13.58 0.76 0.32
CA LEU A 46 14.84 0.21 0.89
C LEU A 46 15.82 -0.16 -0.23
N ILE A 47 15.34 -0.79 -1.30
CA ILE A 47 16.17 -1.17 -2.45
C ILE A 47 16.76 0.09 -3.12
N ALA A 48 15.97 1.15 -3.25
CA ALA A 48 16.45 2.41 -3.81
C ALA A 48 17.56 3.04 -2.95
N GLU A 49 17.38 3.09 -1.62
CA GLU A 49 18.38 3.62 -0.69
C GLU A 49 19.68 2.80 -0.71
N VAL A 50 19.57 1.47 -0.77
CA VAL A 50 20.72 0.57 -0.89
C VAL A 50 21.45 0.79 -2.21
N ASN A 51 20.72 0.89 -3.34
CA ASN A 51 21.33 1.12 -4.65
C ASN A 51 22.00 2.50 -4.73
N GLU A 52 21.41 3.52 -4.11
CA GLU A 52 22.01 4.85 -4.02
C GLU A 52 23.32 4.79 -3.23
N ALA A 53 23.32 4.16 -2.06
CA ALA A 53 24.51 4.00 -1.24
C ALA A 53 25.62 3.20 -1.97
N ILE A 54 25.25 2.14 -2.71
CA ILE A 54 26.16 1.39 -3.56
C ILE A 54 26.75 2.30 -4.64
N ASN A 55 25.93 3.03 -5.39
CA ASN A 55 26.42 3.90 -6.45
C ASN A 55 27.38 4.98 -5.94
N GLN A 56 27.17 5.47 -4.71
CA GLN A 56 28.07 6.43 -4.07
C GLN A 56 29.38 5.77 -3.59
N GLY A 57 29.32 4.54 -3.08
CA GLY A 57 30.46 3.90 -2.42
C GLY A 57 31.23 2.86 -3.22
N ILE A 58 30.71 2.37 -4.35
CA ILE A 58 31.31 1.24 -5.12
C ILE A 58 32.70 1.55 -5.68
N ASN A 59 33.03 2.83 -5.88
CA ASN A 59 34.35 3.26 -6.34
C ASN A 59 35.31 3.55 -5.17
N THR A 60 34.90 3.25 -3.94
CA THR A 60 35.69 3.48 -2.74
C THR A 60 36.12 2.15 -2.14
N THR A 61 37.27 2.11 -1.46
CA THR A 61 37.74 0.93 -0.72
C THR A 61 37.08 0.79 0.66
N SER A 62 36.11 1.65 0.97
CA SER A 62 35.46 1.70 2.28
C SER A 62 34.16 0.88 2.27
N PRO A 63 33.83 0.19 3.37
CA PRO A 63 32.54 -0.48 3.51
C PRO A 63 31.37 0.50 3.38
N ILE A 64 30.32 0.10 2.68
CA ILE A 64 29.13 0.92 2.47
C ILE A 64 28.18 0.66 3.64
N SER A 65 27.86 1.69 4.42
CA SER A 65 26.95 1.59 5.56
C SER A 65 25.59 2.20 5.23
N ILE A 66 24.51 1.42 5.37
CA ILE A 66 23.13 1.85 5.12
C ILE A 66 22.33 1.75 6.42
N GLY A 67 21.74 2.87 6.86
CA GLY A 67 20.86 2.90 8.03
C GLY A 67 19.49 2.31 7.71
N VAL A 68 19.11 1.23 8.39
CA VAL A 68 17.85 0.50 8.13
C VAL A 68 16.91 0.43 9.33
N ALA A 69 17.17 1.18 10.39
CA ALA A 69 16.36 1.22 11.62
C ALA A 69 14.86 1.49 11.40
N LYS A 70 14.51 2.20 10.32
CA LYS A 70 13.12 2.49 9.94
C LYS A 70 12.42 1.34 9.22
N TYR A 71 13.13 0.26 8.90
CA TYR A 71 12.63 -0.88 8.15
C TYR A 71 12.27 -2.07 9.04
N ASN A 72 11.22 -2.80 8.66
CA ASN A 72 10.87 -4.04 9.32
C ASN A 72 12.00 -5.08 9.13
N PRO A 73 12.42 -5.81 10.19
CA PRO A 73 13.48 -6.82 10.09
C PRO A 73 13.26 -7.89 9.02
N ALA A 74 12.01 -8.31 8.75
CA ALA A 74 11.72 -9.26 7.68
C ALA A 74 12.04 -8.69 6.30
N VAL A 75 11.76 -7.40 6.08
CA VAL A 75 12.09 -6.70 4.82
C VAL A 75 13.60 -6.54 4.68
N VAL A 76 14.29 -6.19 5.77
CA VAL A 76 15.75 -6.10 5.80
C VAL A 76 16.40 -7.45 5.48
N ASN A 77 15.92 -8.53 6.09
CA ASN A 77 16.40 -9.89 5.84
C ASN A 77 16.27 -10.31 4.37
N GLU A 78 15.14 -9.98 3.74
CA GLU A 78 14.96 -10.24 2.31
C GLU A 78 15.98 -9.47 1.46
N VAL A 79 16.20 -8.19 1.75
CA VAL A 79 17.17 -7.37 1.01
C VAL A 79 18.61 -7.84 1.24
N MET A 80 19.00 -8.17 2.48
CA MET A 80 20.30 -8.79 2.76
C MET A 80 20.48 -10.09 1.97
N SER A 81 19.45 -10.94 1.91
CA SER A 81 19.48 -12.18 1.12
C SER A 81 19.71 -11.91 -0.37
N LEU A 82 19.07 -10.87 -0.93
CA LEU A 82 19.29 -10.47 -2.32
C LEU A 82 20.73 -9.98 -2.54
N LEU A 83 21.26 -9.15 -1.65
CA LEU A 83 22.61 -8.60 -1.75
C LEU A 83 23.68 -9.70 -1.67
N THR A 84 23.53 -10.65 -0.73
CA THR A 84 24.41 -11.83 -0.64
C THR A 84 24.35 -12.69 -1.92
N LYS A 85 23.16 -12.87 -2.51
CA LYS A 85 23.02 -13.59 -3.80
C LYS A 85 23.66 -12.82 -4.96
N SER A 86 23.69 -11.50 -4.89
CA SER A 86 24.37 -10.64 -5.86
C SER A 86 25.89 -10.58 -5.66
N GLY A 87 26.43 -11.25 -4.64
CA GLY A 87 27.87 -11.38 -4.40
C GLY A 87 28.46 -10.35 -3.44
N TRP A 88 27.65 -9.52 -2.79
CA TRP A 88 28.12 -8.62 -1.72
C TRP A 88 28.36 -9.39 -0.43
N ASP A 89 29.41 -9.03 0.31
CA ASP A 89 29.52 -9.43 1.71
C ASP A 89 28.65 -8.52 2.56
N VAL A 90 27.71 -9.09 3.32
CA VAL A 90 26.64 -8.34 3.99
C VAL A 90 26.67 -8.60 5.49
N THR A 91 26.94 -7.56 6.26
CA THR A 91 26.90 -7.61 7.73
C THR A 91 25.74 -6.75 8.25
N GLY A 92 24.82 -7.37 9.00
CA GLY A 92 23.70 -6.65 9.63
C GLY A 92 23.96 -6.39 11.11
N ILE A 93 23.82 -5.13 11.54
CA ILE A 93 23.88 -4.74 12.95
C ILE A 93 22.46 -4.76 13.51
N ASN A 94 22.22 -5.63 14.49
CA ASN A 94 20.95 -5.74 15.20
C ASN A 94 21.06 -5.13 16.61
N ILE A 95 20.11 -4.27 16.97
CA ILE A 95 19.98 -3.65 18.29
C ILE A 95 18.55 -3.96 18.77
N ASP A 96 18.44 -4.61 19.93
CA ASP A 96 17.16 -4.95 20.58
C ASP A 96 16.15 -5.69 19.69
N GLY A 97 16.64 -6.55 18.78
CA GLY A 97 15.80 -7.35 17.87
C GLY A 97 15.45 -6.66 16.55
N SER A 98 15.89 -5.41 16.33
CA SER A 98 15.73 -4.69 15.07
C SER A 98 17.07 -4.39 14.40
N TYR A 99 17.10 -4.35 13.07
CA TYR A 99 18.31 -3.96 12.36
C TYR A 99 18.49 -2.44 12.39
N SER A 100 19.65 -1.96 12.83
CA SER A 100 20.00 -0.54 12.79
C SER A 100 20.70 -0.18 11.48
N THR A 101 21.61 -1.05 11.02
CA THR A 101 22.53 -0.77 9.91
C THR A 101 22.86 -2.05 9.14
N ILE A 102 22.99 -1.95 7.82
CA ILE A 102 23.59 -2.97 6.96
C ILE A 102 24.91 -2.42 6.44
N ILE A 103 25.96 -3.25 6.47
CA ILE A 103 27.28 -2.94 5.92
C ILE A 103 27.53 -3.85 4.73
N LEU A 104 27.95 -3.28 3.61
CA LEU A 104 28.36 -4.00 2.40
C LEU A 104 29.87 -3.88 2.20
N SER A 105 30.51 -4.98 1.81
CA SER A 105 31.96 -5.07 1.51
C SER A 105 32.24 -5.90 0.26
#